data_AF-A0A496YV06-F1
#
_entry.id   AF-A0A496YV06-F1
#
_cell.length_a   1.000
_cell.length_b   1.000
_cell.length_c   1.000
_cell.angle_alpha   90.00
_cell.angle_beta   90.00
_cell.angle_gamma   90.00
#
_symmetry.space_group_name_H-M   'P 1'
#
loop_
_entity.id
_entity.type
_entity.pdbx_description
1 polymer ?
#
loop_
_entity_poly.entity_id
_entity_poly.type
_entity_poly.pdbx_seq_one_letter_code
_entity_poly.pdbx_strand_id
1 'polypeptide(L)'
;MLKLDYTLIIQIINFLFLLFALNLVLYRPVRRILSQRREQMDGIQNQIGTLQSKSEQVAKEIEENVVGATKEGLREKETLKSSGYEYERGMLAEASSQAAQKIDQARKEIMESVLNARHSLERELADFSKELAEKILGRSI
;
A
#
# COMPACT_ATOMS: atom_id res chain seq x y z
N MET A 1 68.88 -24.48 -72.39
CA MET A 1 68.01 -23.36 -72.82
C MET A 1 66.61 -23.63 -72.32
N LEU A 2 66.06 -22.78 -71.46
CA LEU A 2 64.65 -22.81 -71.07
C LEU A 2 63.82 -22.58 -72.33
N LYS A 3 63.34 -23.66 -72.95
CA LYS A 3 62.32 -23.56 -73.99
C LYS A 3 61.02 -23.29 -73.29
N LEU A 4 60.49 -22.08 -73.49
CA LEU A 4 59.18 -21.70 -73.01
C LEU A 4 58.16 -22.39 -73.92
N ASP A 5 57.86 -23.65 -73.62
CA ASP A 5 56.93 -24.45 -74.41
C ASP A 5 55.47 -24.19 -73.99
N TYR A 6 54.53 -24.44 -74.91
CA TYR A 6 53.07 -24.31 -74.71
C TYR A 6 52.57 -25.05 -73.46
N THR A 7 53.26 -26.10 -73.04
CA THR A 7 53.04 -26.85 -71.80
C THR A 7 53.08 -25.98 -70.54
N LEU A 8 53.94 -24.96 -70.49
CA LEU A 8 54.04 -24.05 -69.35
C LEU A 8 52.79 -23.17 -69.23
N ILE A 9 52.22 -22.74 -70.35
CA ILE A 9 50.94 -22.01 -70.39
C ILE A 9 49.80 -22.91 -69.92
N ILE A 10 49.73 -24.16 -70.38
CA ILE A 10 48.73 -25.14 -69.92
C ILE A 10 48.85 -25.38 -68.41
N GLN A 11 50.07 -25.52 -67.87
CA GLN A 11 50.30 -25.73 -66.44
C GLN A 11 49.85 -24.53 -65.60
N ILE A 12 50.09 -23.30 -66.06
CA ILE A 12 49.59 -22.08 -65.41
C ILE A 12 48.07 -22.06 -65.38
N ILE A 13 47.41 -22.38 -66.51
CA ILE A 13 45.95 -22.45 -66.58
C ILE A 13 45.41 -23.51 -65.62
N ASN A 14 46.04 -24.69 -65.56
CA ASN A 14 45.64 -25.75 -64.64
C ASN A 14 45.79 -25.33 -63.16
N PHE A 15 46.90 -24.68 -62.81
CA PHE A 15 47.13 -24.15 -61.47
C PHE A 15 46.10 -23.08 -61.10
N LEU A 16 45.81 -22.14 -62.01
CA LEU A 16 44.78 -21.11 -61.79
C LEU A 16 43.39 -21.71 -61.63
N PHE A 17 43.04 -22.73 -62.43
CA PHE A 17 41.79 -23.47 -62.29
C PHE A 17 41.69 -24.17 -60.92
N LEU A 18 42.76 -24.85 -60.50
CA LEU A 18 42.82 -25.50 -59.19
C LEU A 18 42.71 -24.49 -58.05
N LEU A 19 43.39 -23.34 -58.15
CA LEU A 19 43.32 -22.26 -57.16
C LEU A 19 41.90 -21.69 -57.07
N PHE A 20 41.22 -21.51 -58.20
CA PHE A 20 39.83 -21.07 -58.22
C PHE A 20 38.88 -22.11 -57.61
N ALA A 21 39.04 -23.38 -57.97
CA ALA A 21 38.27 -24.48 -57.39
C ALA A 21 38.47 -24.58 -55.87
N LEU A 22 39.71 -24.46 -55.40
CA LEU A 22 40.05 -24.50 -53.98
C LEU A 22 39.50 -23.28 -53.23
N ASN A 23 39.53 -22.09 -53.84
CA ASN A 23 38.92 -20.89 -53.28
C ASN A 23 37.41 -21.07 -53.05
N LEU A 24 36.73 -21.71 -54.01
CA LEU A 24 35.29 -21.97 -53.93
C LEU A 24 34.97 -23.08 -52.91
N VAL A 25 35.73 -24.18 -52.89
CA VAL A 25 35.45 -25.38 -52.08
C VAL A 25 35.97 -25.26 -50.65
N LEU A 26 37.06 -24.54 -50.39
CA LEU A 26 37.71 -24.51 -49.08
C LEU A 26 37.67 -23.13 -48.43
N TYR A 27 38.21 -22.10 -49.11
CA TYR A 27 38.41 -20.79 -48.48
C TYR A 27 37.09 -20.10 -48.12
N ARG A 28 36.11 -20.13 -49.03
CA ARG A 28 34.76 -19.57 -48.78
C ARG A 28 34.04 -20.26 -47.62
N PRO A 29 33.86 -21.59 -47.58
CA PRO A 29 33.13 -22.24 -46.49
C PRO A 29 33.88 -22.16 -45.15
N VAL A 30 35.21 -22.28 -45.14
CA VAL A 30 35.99 -22.14 -43.90
C VAL A 30 35.81 -20.75 -43.28
N ARG A 31 35.88 -19.69 -44.10
CA ARG A 31 35.64 -18.32 -43.62
C ARG A 31 34.22 -18.14 -43.08
N ARG A 32 33.22 -18.75 -43.74
CA ARG A 32 31.82 -18.70 -43.31
C ARG A 32 31.60 -19.41 -41.97
N ILE A 33 32.21 -20.57 -41.76
CA ILE A 33 32.12 -21.30 -40.47
C ILE A 33 32.79 -20.49 -39.35
N LEU A 34 33.94 -19.88 -39.64
CA LEU A 34 34.62 -19.02 -38.67
C LEU A 34 33.80 -17.79 -38.30
N SER A 35 33.15 -17.13 -39.27
CA SER A 35 32.28 -15.99 -38.98
C SER A 35 31.04 -16.40 -38.20
N GLN A 36 30.40 -17.51 -38.57
CA GLN A 36 29.24 -18.05 -37.85
C GLN A 36 29.58 -18.39 -36.39
N ARG A 37 30.75 -19.00 -36.14
CA ARG A 37 31.19 -19.28 -34.77
C ARG A 37 31.42 -18.00 -33.96
N ARG A 38 32.04 -16.97 -34.56
CA ARG A 38 32.21 -15.67 -33.90
C ARG A 38 30.87 -15.03 -33.58
N GLU A 39 29.96 -14.95 -34.55
CA GLU A 39 28.62 -14.39 -34.35
C GLU A 39 27.82 -15.13 -33.28
N GLN A 40 27.91 -16.47 -33.23
CA GLN A 40 27.26 -17.25 -32.18
C GLN A 40 27.84 -16.95 -30.79
N MET A 41 29.16 -16.86 -30.67
CA MET A 41 29.80 -16.54 -29.39
C MET A 41 29.48 -15.11 -28.94
N ASP A 42 29.57 -14.14 -29.83
CA ASP A 42 29.23 -12.74 -29.55
C ASP A 42 27.75 -12.61 -29.19
N GLY A 43 26.87 -13.34 -29.90
CA GLY A 43 25.44 -13.41 -29.60
C GLY A 43 25.14 -13.95 -28.21
N ILE A 44 25.78 -15.06 -27.82
CA ILE A 44 25.64 -15.64 -26.48
C ILE A 44 26.14 -14.66 -25.41
N GLN A 45 27.29 -14.01 -25.64
CA GLN A 45 27.86 -13.06 -24.68
C GLN A 45 26.96 -11.83 -24.49
N ASN A 46 26.38 -11.32 -25.58
CA ASN A 46 25.39 -10.23 -25.53
C ASN A 46 24.11 -10.64 -24.82
N GLN A 47 23.63 -11.87 -25.05
CA GLN A 47 22.45 -12.40 -24.35
C GLN A 47 22.70 -12.52 -22.85
N ILE A 48 23.89 -13.00 -22.43
CA ILE A 48 24.27 -13.08 -21.02
C ILE A 48 24.27 -11.67 -20.41
N GLY A 49 24.92 -10.70 -21.05
CA GLY A 49 24.95 -9.33 -20.54
C GLY A 49 23.56 -8.70 -20.42
N THR A 50 22.70 -8.92 -21.42
CA THR A 50 21.31 -8.44 -21.41
C THR A 50 20.49 -9.09 -20.30
N LEU A 51 20.64 -10.41 -20.11
CA LEU A 51 19.90 -11.15 -19.08
C LEU A 51 20.35 -10.74 -17.67
N GLN A 52 21.66 -10.52 -17.48
CA GLN A 52 22.20 -10.04 -16.22
C GLN A 52 21.69 -8.63 -15.90
N SER A 53 21.77 -7.70 -16.85
CA SER A 53 21.24 -6.34 -16.68
C SER A 53 19.74 -6.33 -16.39
N LYS A 54 18.96 -7.18 -17.08
CA LYS A 54 17.53 -7.34 -16.82
C LYS A 54 17.27 -7.91 -15.42
N SER A 55 18.07 -8.88 -14.98
CA SER A 55 17.94 -9.44 -13.63
C SER A 55 18.24 -8.40 -12.55
N GLU A 56 19.27 -7.59 -12.73
CA GLU A 56 19.61 -6.49 -11.81
C GLU A 56 18.51 -5.42 -11.78
N GLN A 57 17.95 -5.07 -12.94
CA GLN A 57 16.83 -4.14 -13.02
C GLN A 57 15.59 -4.67 -12.28
N VAL A 58 15.21 -5.94 -12.53
CA VAL A 58 14.05 -6.56 -11.87
C VAL A 58 14.26 -6.64 -10.36
N ALA A 59 15.47 -6.99 -9.90
CA ALA A 59 15.78 -7.01 -8.48
C ALA A 59 15.60 -5.63 -7.83
N LYS A 60 16.08 -4.58 -8.51
CA LYS A 60 15.93 -3.19 -8.06
C LYS A 60 14.47 -2.74 -8.04
N GLU A 61 13.70 -3.05 -9.08
CA GLU A 61 12.26 -2.75 -9.14
C GLU A 61 11.49 -3.45 -8.01
N ILE A 62 11.83 -4.71 -7.70
CA ILE A 62 11.21 -5.42 -6.57
C ILE A 62 11.54 -4.73 -5.24
N GLU A 63 12.80 -4.36 -5.02
CA GLU A 63 13.21 -3.66 -3.80
C GLU A 63 12.48 -2.32 -3.65
N GLU A 64 12.44 -1.51 -4.70
CA GLU A 64 11.74 -0.22 -4.72
C GLU A 64 10.22 -0.40 -4.47
N ASN A 65 9.60 -1.41 -5.08
CA ASN A 65 8.19 -1.72 -4.87
C ASN A 65 7.89 -2.16 -3.43
N VAL A 66 8.75 -2.98 -2.83
CA VAL A 66 8.58 -3.43 -1.44
C VAL A 66 8.71 -2.24 -0.48
N VAL A 67 9.70 -1.37 -0.69
CA VAL A 67 9.88 -0.15 0.11
C VAL A 67 8.68 0.78 -0.07
N GLY A 68 8.22 0.97 -1.30
CA GLY A 68 7.04 1.78 -1.62
C GLY A 68 5.77 1.26 -0.95
N ALA A 69 5.48 -0.04 -1.08
CA ALA A 69 4.32 -0.69 -0.48
C ALA A 69 4.37 -0.63 1.06
N THR A 70 5.54 -0.81 1.65
CA THR A 70 5.72 -0.70 3.11
C THR A 70 5.44 0.72 3.59
N LYS A 71 5.94 1.73 2.88
CA LYS A 71 5.71 3.14 3.20
C LYS A 71 4.24 3.50 3.09
N GLU A 72 3.56 3.05 2.04
CA GLU A 72 2.13 3.29 1.85
C GLU A 72 1.30 2.60 2.94
N GLY A 73 1.60 1.34 3.25
CA GLY A 73 0.93 0.60 4.31
C GLY A 73 1.11 1.24 5.70
N LEU A 74 2.31 1.79 5.99
CA LEU A 74 2.54 2.55 7.23
C LEU A 74 1.74 3.86 7.26
N ARG A 75 1.65 4.56 6.13
CA ARG A 75 0.88 5.80 6.00
C ARG A 75 -0.62 5.55 6.20
N GLU A 76 -1.16 4.51 5.58
CA GLU A 76 -2.56 4.12 5.73
C GLU A 76 -2.86 3.69 7.17
N LYS A 77 -1.97 2.89 7.79
CA LYS A 77 -2.08 2.51 9.20
C LYS A 77 -2.12 3.73 10.12
N GLU A 78 -1.25 4.70 9.91
CA GLU A 78 -1.22 5.91 10.74
C GLU A 78 -2.47 6.77 10.54
N THR A 79 -2.97 6.83 9.29
CA THR A 79 -4.22 7.52 8.96
C THR A 79 -5.40 6.88 9.69
N LEU A 80 -5.54 5.55 9.61
CA LEU A 80 -6.59 4.80 10.31
C LEU A 80 -6.51 4.97 11.82
N LYS A 81 -5.29 4.95 12.38
CA LYS A 81 -5.07 5.16 13.80
C LYS A 81 -5.49 6.58 14.24
N SER A 82 -5.11 7.59 13.47
CA SER A 82 -5.51 8.97 13.73
C SER A 82 -7.03 9.16 13.62
N SER A 83 -7.68 8.58 12.61
CA SER A 83 -9.14 8.61 12.48
C SER A 83 -9.82 7.88 13.64
N GLY A 84 -9.25 6.76 14.10
CA GLY A 84 -9.72 6.04 15.28
C GLY A 84 -9.67 6.89 16.54
N TYR A 85 -8.56 7.60 16.79
CA TYR A 85 -8.45 8.50 17.94
C TYR A 85 -9.40 9.69 17.89
N GLU A 86 -9.62 10.28 16.71
CA GLU A 86 -10.59 11.37 16.57
C GLU A 86 -12.02 10.87 16.78
N TYR A 87 -12.35 9.66 16.31
CA TYR A 87 -13.66 9.05 16.57
C TYR A 87 -13.86 8.73 18.05
N GLU A 88 -12.87 8.13 18.71
CA GLU A 88 -12.89 7.87 20.15
C GLU A 88 -13.07 9.16 20.95
N ARG A 89 -12.32 10.21 20.62
CA ARG A 89 -12.45 11.52 21.26
C ARG A 89 -13.84 12.13 21.05
N GLY A 90 -14.39 12.03 19.85
CA GLY A 90 -15.75 12.48 19.54
C GLY A 90 -16.80 11.75 20.36
N MET A 91 -16.73 10.41 20.40
CA MET A 91 -17.64 9.58 21.19
C MET A 91 -17.55 9.90 22.69
N LEU A 92 -16.34 10.08 23.22
CA LEU A 92 -16.13 10.39 24.64
C LEU A 92 -16.66 11.79 25.00
N ALA A 93 -16.50 12.76 24.09
CA ALA A 93 -17.05 14.11 24.25
C ALA A 93 -18.58 14.09 24.22
N GLU A 94 -19.18 13.34 23.30
CA GLU A 94 -20.63 13.18 23.20
C GLU A 94 -21.20 12.50 24.45
N ALA A 95 -20.61 11.38 24.88
CA ALA A 95 -21.00 10.69 26.11
C ALA A 95 -20.90 11.60 27.34
N SER A 96 -19.83 12.41 27.43
CA SER A 96 -19.65 13.38 28.51
C SER A 96 -20.71 14.49 28.47
N SER A 97 -21.07 14.97 27.29
CA SER A 97 -22.14 15.96 27.10
C SER A 97 -23.51 15.40 27.52
N GLN A 98 -23.84 14.18 27.08
CA GLN A 98 -25.08 13.50 27.46
C GLN A 98 -25.15 13.25 28.97
N ALA A 99 -24.04 12.86 29.61
CA ALA A 99 -23.96 12.69 31.05
C ALA A 99 -24.21 14.02 31.79
N ALA A 100 -23.60 15.12 31.32
CA ALA A 100 -23.82 16.45 31.89
C ALA A 100 -25.28 16.91 31.75
N GLN A 101 -25.91 16.67 30.59
CA GLN A 101 -27.33 16.96 30.36
C GLN A 101 -28.23 16.14 31.31
N LYS A 102 -27.97 14.84 31.49
CA LYS A 102 -28.74 14.00 32.42
C LYS A 102 -28.62 14.49 33.87
N ILE A 103 -27.43 14.94 34.29
CA ILE A 103 -27.24 15.49 35.63
C ILE A 103 -28.01 16.80 35.80
N ASP A 104 -28.00 17.69 34.80
CA ASP A 104 -28.74 18.95 34.84
C ASP A 104 -30.26 18.70 34.88
N GLN A 105 -30.75 17.76 34.08
CA GLN A 105 -32.15 17.32 34.08
C GLN A 105 -32.57 16.77 35.45
N ALA A 106 -31.77 15.85 36.02
CA ALA A 106 -32.05 15.28 37.33
C ALA A 106 -32.05 16.35 38.44
N ARG A 107 -31.16 17.34 38.38
CA ARG A 107 -31.16 18.48 39.33
C ARG A 107 -32.44 19.30 39.24
N LYS A 108 -32.94 19.56 38.03
CA LYS A 108 -34.20 20.28 37.82
C LYS A 108 -35.39 19.49 38.39
N GLU A 109 -35.48 18.20 38.09
CA GLU A 109 -36.53 17.32 38.60
C GLU A 109 -36.52 17.23 40.14
N ILE A 110 -35.34 17.19 40.76
CA ILE A 110 -35.21 17.22 42.22
C ILE A 110 -35.72 18.56 42.78
N MET A 111 -35.34 19.70 42.19
CA MET A 111 -35.82 21.01 42.65
C MET A 111 -37.33 21.14 42.54
N GLU A 112 -37.91 20.66 41.44
CA GLU A 112 -39.36 20.65 41.23
C GLU A 112 -40.07 19.73 42.24
N SER A 113 -39.51 18.54 42.49
CA SER A 113 -40.01 17.61 43.51
C SER A 113 -39.97 18.20 44.92
N VAL A 114 -38.92 18.93 45.27
CA VAL A 114 -38.80 19.62 46.57
C VAL A 114 -39.84 20.73 46.72
N LEU A 115 -40.08 21.52 45.66
CA LEU A 115 -41.12 22.55 45.65
C LEU A 115 -42.52 21.93 45.81
N ASN A 116 -42.80 20.86 45.07
CA ASN A 116 -44.07 20.13 45.16
C ASN A 116 -44.28 19.53 46.56
N ALA A 117 -43.24 18.90 47.13
CA ALA A 117 -43.30 18.36 48.48
C ALA A 117 -43.54 19.46 49.54
N ARG A 118 -42.89 20.63 49.40
CA ARG A 118 -43.16 21.79 50.27
C ARG A 118 -44.60 22.26 50.19
N HIS A 119 -45.15 22.40 48.98
CA HIS A 119 -46.55 22.81 48.81
C HIS A 119 -47.55 21.80 49.35
N SER A 120 -47.26 20.49 49.23
CA SER A 120 -48.08 19.44 49.86
C SER A 120 -48.00 19.51 51.38
N LEU A 121 -46.80 19.67 51.95
CA LEU A 121 -46.61 19.80 53.39
C LEU A 121 -47.28 21.06 53.94
N GLU A 122 -47.26 22.20 53.25
CA GLU A 122 -47.98 23.41 53.68
C GLU A 122 -49.50 23.21 53.74
N ARG A 123 -50.08 22.48 52.76
CA ARG A 123 -51.49 22.11 52.79
C ARG A 123 -51.79 21.17 53.95
N GLU A 124 -51.01 20.11 54.09
CA GLU A 124 -51.16 19.17 55.20
C GLU A 124 -50.99 19.87 56.55
N LEU A 125 -50.07 20.82 56.69
CA LEU A 125 -49.87 21.56 57.93
C LEU A 125 -51.08 22.45 58.27
N ALA A 126 -51.74 23.03 57.27
CA ALA A 126 -52.97 23.80 57.47
C ALA A 126 -54.12 22.89 57.95
N ASP A 127 -54.25 21.71 57.34
CA ASP A 127 -55.24 20.71 57.75
C ASP A 127 -54.95 20.17 59.15
N PHE A 128 -53.67 19.86 59.45
CA PHE A 128 -53.23 19.39 60.77
C PHE A 128 -53.42 20.47 61.84
N SER A 129 -53.17 21.74 61.53
CA SER A 129 -53.37 22.85 62.45
C SER A 129 -54.86 23.07 62.74
N LYS A 130 -55.74 22.86 61.76
CA LYS A 130 -57.19 22.90 61.95
C LYS A 130 -57.66 21.75 62.85
N GLU A 131 -57.17 20.54 62.59
CA GLU A 131 -57.43 19.37 63.45
C GLU A 131 -56.93 19.59 64.89
N LEU A 132 -55.73 20.15 65.06
CA LEU A 132 -55.17 20.44 66.38
C LEU A 132 -55.98 21.51 67.12
N ALA A 133 -56.42 22.55 66.41
CA ALA A 133 -57.26 23.61 66.97
C ALA A 133 -58.61 23.07 67.43
N GLU A 134 -59.26 22.20 66.64
CA GLU A 134 -60.51 21.53 67.05
C GLU A 134 -60.30 20.64 68.29
N LYS A 135 -59.16 19.94 68.36
CA LYS A 135 -58.85 19.03 69.49
C LYS A 135 -58.50 19.78 70.78
N ILE A 136 -57.85 20.94 70.68
CA ILE A 136 -57.50 21.77 71.84
C ILE A 136 -58.68 22.64 72.30
N LEU A 137 -59.50 23.15 71.39
CA LEU A 137 -60.65 24.01 71.72
C LEU A 137 -61.90 23.20 72.15
N GLY A 138 -61.89 21.88 71.97
CA GLY A 138 -62.93 20.96 72.47
C GLY A 138 -64.32 21.20 71.86
N ARG A 139 -64.38 21.92 70.74
CA ARG A 139 -65.61 22.25 70.00
C ARG A 139 -65.24 22.34 68.52
N SER A 140 -65.99 21.65 67.67
CA SER A 140 -65.81 21.60 66.22
C SER A 140 -65.97 22.99 65.60
N ILE A 141 -65.16 23.32 64.59
CA ILE A 141 -65.34 24.50 63.73
C ILE A 141 -65.24 24.12 62.24
#